data_AF-A0A6P3XH72-F1
#
_entry.id   AF-A0A6P3XH72-F1
#
_cell.length_a   1.000
_cell.length_b   1.000
_cell.length_c   1.000
_cell.angle_alpha   90.00
_cell.angle_beta   90.00
_cell.angle_gamma   90.00
#
_symmetry.space_group_name_H-M   'P 1'
#
loop_
_entity.id
_entity.type
_entity.pdbx_description
1 polymer ?
#
loop_
_entity_poly.entity_id
_entity_poly.type
_entity_poly.pdbx_seq_one_letter_code
_entity_poly.pdbx_strand_id
1 'polypeptide(L)'
;MQSRVIDFVTYVLIYLAIKHVDGTIDVNLSELEYLAARLDTFECRRLIAALHYASYDLPQNLAAAERKVDAEIPCLRHLLHWNEHPAEGRGKTHAALAHRLRQLHRDDLADWLGKTAFKQLGKDLNDAIVPSVDEETTAM
;
A
#
# COMPACT_ATOMS: atom_id res chain seq x y z
N MET A 1 16.81 41.99 -0.46
CA MET A 1 17.09 40.94 0.55
C MET A 1 15.85 40.09 0.84
N GLN A 2 14.67 40.70 1.01
CA GLN A 2 13.38 40.03 1.24
C GLN A 2 12.96 39.01 0.14
N SER A 3 13.10 39.31 -1.16
CA SER A 3 12.75 38.36 -2.24
C SER A 3 13.52 37.05 -2.18
N ARG A 4 14.84 37.10 -1.95
CA ARG A 4 15.69 35.88 -1.95
C ARG A 4 15.36 34.93 -0.80
N VAL A 5 14.85 35.47 0.31
CA VAL A 5 14.38 34.67 1.46
C VAL A 5 13.05 34.00 1.13
N ILE A 6 12.14 34.71 0.46
CA ILE A 6 10.86 34.15 0.02
C ILE A 6 11.09 33.02 -0.99
N ASP A 7 11.99 33.21 -1.96
CA ASP A 7 12.34 32.18 -2.95
C ASP A 7 12.96 30.94 -2.32
N PHE A 8 13.80 31.13 -1.30
CA PHE A 8 14.39 30.01 -0.56
C PHE A 8 13.36 29.26 0.26
N VAL A 9 12.46 29.98 0.94
CA VAL A 9 11.38 29.38 1.73
C VAL A 9 10.41 28.61 0.83
N THR A 10 9.99 29.18 -0.31
CA THR A 10 9.13 28.46 -1.26
C THR A 10 9.83 27.24 -1.85
N TYR A 11 11.12 27.34 -2.19
CA TYR A 11 11.89 26.18 -2.67
C TYR A 11 11.98 25.06 -1.64
N VAL A 12 12.24 25.38 -0.36
CA VAL A 12 12.24 24.40 0.74
C VAL A 12 10.85 23.78 0.93
N LEU A 13 9.78 24.58 0.89
CA LEU A 13 8.41 24.07 1.02
C LEU A 13 8.02 23.15 -0.14
N ILE A 14 8.40 23.49 -1.38
CA ILE A 14 8.18 22.65 -2.56
C ILE A 14 8.98 21.34 -2.45
N TYR A 15 10.25 21.41 -2.05
CA TYR A 15 11.09 20.23 -1.88
C TYR A 15 10.54 19.29 -0.80
N LEU A 16 10.07 19.84 0.33
CA LEU A 16 9.41 19.07 1.39
C LEU A 16 8.07 18.47 0.93
N ALA A 17 7.28 19.21 0.15
CA ALA A 17 6.03 18.72 -0.41
C ALA A 17 6.27 17.54 -1.38
N ILE A 18 7.23 17.66 -2.30
CA ILE A 18 7.57 16.59 -3.25
C ILE A 18 8.09 15.34 -2.54
N LYS A 19 8.86 15.50 -1.46
CA LYS A 19 9.32 14.37 -0.61
C LYS A 19 8.18 13.66 0.12
N HIS A 20 7.00 14.27 0.20
CA HIS A 20 5.82 13.70 0.86
C HIS A 20 4.79 13.11 -0.11
N VAL A 21 5.00 13.26 -1.42
CA VAL A 21 4.16 12.63 -2.44
C VAL A 21 4.77 11.28 -2.80
N ASP A 22 4.63 10.31 -1.91
CA ASP A 22 4.60 8.92 -2.36
C ASP A 22 3.25 8.73 -3.05
N GLY A 23 3.25 8.38 -4.34
CA GLY A 23 2.03 7.98 -5.03
C GLY A 23 1.49 6.70 -4.40
N THR A 24 0.67 6.86 -3.36
CA THR A 24 0.19 5.76 -2.54
C THR A 24 -1.17 5.32 -3.07
N ILE A 25 -1.20 4.25 -3.86
CA ILE A 25 -2.47 3.53 -4.02
C ILE A 25 -2.68 2.75 -2.73
N ASP A 26 -3.77 3.04 -2.04
CA ASP A 26 -4.23 2.26 -0.91
C ASP A 26 -4.61 0.86 -1.36
N VAL A 27 -4.24 -0.14 -0.56
CA VAL A 27 -4.62 -1.52 -0.84
C VAL A 27 -6.13 -1.67 -0.62
N ASN A 28 -6.81 -2.25 -1.61
CA ASN A 28 -8.26 -2.45 -1.56
C ASN A 28 -8.60 -3.81 -0.91
N LEU A 29 -9.88 -3.96 -0.54
CA LEU A 29 -10.37 -5.18 0.12
C LEU A 29 -10.12 -6.45 -0.72
N SER A 30 -10.38 -6.39 -2.03
CA SER A 30 -10.25 -7.56 -2.91
C SER A 30 -8.80 -8.04 -3.03
N GLU A 31 -7.82 -7.15 -2.93
CA GLU A 31 -6.41 -7.50 -2.87
C GLU A 31 -6.05 -8.19 -1.55
N LEU A 32 -6.54 -7.69 -0.43
CA LEU A 32 -6.34 -8.32 0.88
C LEU A 32 -7.00 -9.70 0.94
N GLU A 33 -8.20 -9.86 0.37
CA GLU A 33 -8.88 -11.15 0.23
C GLU A 33 -8.05 -12.12 -0.61
N TYR A 34 -7.50 -11.67 -1.75
CA TYR A 34 -6.67 -12.49 -2.61
C TYR A 34 -5.39 -12.96 -1.89
N LEU A 35 -4.71 -12.04 -1.19
CA LEU A 35 -3.54 -12.38 -0.38
C LEU A 35 -3.89 -13.38 0.71
N ALA A 36 -4.99 -13.17 1.44
CA ALA A 36 -5.45 -14.04 2.51
C ALA A 36 -5.80 -15.46 2.01
N ALA A 37 -6.31 -15.58 0.78
CA ALA A 37 -6.64 -16.86 0.16
C ALA A 37 -5.39 -17.63 -0.34
N ARG A 38 -4.25 -16.96 -0.52
CA ARG A 38 -3.05 -17.51 -1.15
C ARG A 38 -1.85 -17.68 -0.19
N LEU A 39 -1.99 -17.17 1.02
CA LEU A 39 -1.07 -17.41 2.14
C LEU A 39 -1.62 -18.52 3.03
N ASP A 40 -0.77 -19.45 3.44
CA ASP A 40 -1.12 -20.38 4.51
C ASP A 40 -1.11 -19.67 5.89
N THR A 41 -1.58 -20.36 6.92
CA THR A 41 -1.67 -19.81 8.29
C THR A 41 -0.31 -19.40 8.87
N PHE A 42 0.77 -20.09 8.50
CA PHE A 42 2.11 -19.75 8.96
C PHE A 42 2.66 -18.54 8.21
N GLU A 43 2.57 -18.54 6.88
CA GLU A 43 2.98 -17.44 6.01
C GLU A 43 2.24 -16.16 6.34
N CYS A 44 0.93 -16.24 6.61
CA CYS A 44 0.15 -15.08 6.98
C CYS A 44 0.60 -14.48 8.31
N ARG A 45 0.78 -15.30 9.36
CA ARG A 45 1.28 -14.78 10.66
C ARG A 45 2.67 -14.15 10.52
N ARG A 46 3.49 -14.72 9.66
CA ARG A 46 4.82 -14.19 9.35
C ARG A 46 4.77 -12.88 8.59
N LEU A 47 3.84 -12.74 7.64
CA LEU A 47 3.56 -11.49 6.96
C LEU A 47 3.07 -10.42 7.93
N ILE A 48 2.05 -10.73 8.75
CA ILE A 48 1.52 -9.80 9.75
C ILE A 48 2.63 -9.34 10.70
N ALA A 49 3.39 -10.27 11.27
CA ALA A 49 4.52 -9.94 12.12
C ALA A 49 5.52 -9.01 11.42
N ALA A 50 5.84 -9.28 10.14
CA ALA A 50 6.76 -8.46 9.36
C ALA A 50 6.21 -7.05 9.06
N LEU A 51 4.89 -6.92 8.89
CA LEU A 51 4.22 -5.64 8.62
C LEU A 51 4.23 -4.68 9.81
N HIS A 52 4.40 -5.17 11.05
CA HIS A 52 4.56 -4.32 12.23
C HIS A 52 5.96 -3.71 12.39
N TYR A 53 6.93 -4.10 11.56
CA TYR A 53 8.25 -3.49 11.57
C TYR A 53 8.35 -2.37 10.55
N ALA A 54 8.96 -1.25 10.93
CA ALA A 54 9.21 -0.12 10.03
C ALA A 54 10.60 -0.15 9.35
N SER A 55 11.46 -1.10 9.72
CA SER A 55 12.81 -1.23 9.18
C SER A 55 12.78 -1.68 7.72
N TYR A 56 13.74 -1.23 6.90
CA TYR A 56 13.85 -1.72 5.52
C TYR A 56 14.06 -3.24 5.51
N ASP A 57 15.05 -3.72 6.26
CA ASP A 57 15.35 -5.15 6.41
C ASP A 57 14.41 -5.85 7.40
N LEU A 58 14.24 -7.15 7.16
CA LEU A 58 13.48 -8.02 8.05
C LEU A 58 14.31 -8.33 9.31
N PRO A 59 13.78 -8.11 10.52
CA PRO A 59 14.55 -8.28 11.73
C PRO A 59 14.78 -9.75 12.06
N GLN A 60 15.95 -10.06 12.63
CA GLN A 60 16.31 -11.44 13.01
C GLN A 60 15.36 -12.05 14.07
N ASN A 61 14.65 -11.22 14.83
CA ASN A 61 13.74 -11.65 15.88
C ASN A 61 12.28 -11.85 15.41
N LEU A 62 12.03 -11.91 14.10
CA LEU A 62 10.68 -12.08 13.53
C LEU A 62 9.92 -13.26 14.13
N ALA A 63 10.60 -14.39 14.37
CA ALA A 63 10.01 -15.58 14.95
C ALA A 63 9.38 -15.35 16.35
N ALA A 64 9.87 -14.37 17.10
CA ALA A 64 9.27 -14.00 18.38
C ALA A 64 7.99 -13.15 18.21
N ALA A 65 7.94 -12.32 17.16
CA ALA A 65 6.75 -11.54 16.80
C ALA A 65 5.66 -12.42 16.19
N GLU A 66 6.02 -13.40 15.35
CA GLU A 66 5.11 -14.40 14.79
C GLU A 66 4.28 -15.12 15.86
N ARG A 67 4.89 -15.46 16.99
CA ARG A 67 4.22 -16.13 18.12
C ARG A 67 3.20 -15.27 18.84
N LYS A 68 3.27 -13.94 18.67
CA LYS A 68 2.32 -12.98 19.24
C LYS A 68 1.11 -12.77 18.33
N VAL A 69 1.19 -13.20 17.07
CA VAL A 69 0.06 -13.16 16.15
C VAL A 69 -0.88 -14.32 16.46
N ASP A 70 -2.11 -13.99 16.85
CA ASP A 70 -3.14 -14.96 17.18
C ASP A 70 -3.43 -15.87 15.98
N ALA A 71 -3.32 -17.19 16.19
CA ALA A 71 -3.53 -18.19 15.16
C ALA A 71 -5.02 -18.51 14.92
N GLU A 72 -5.89 -18.16 15.86
CA GLU A 72 -7.34 -18.39 15.75
C GLU A 72 -8.03 -17.32 14.90
N ILE A 73 -7.41 -16.14 14.79
CA ILE A 73 -7.92 -15.05 13.97
C ILE A 73 -7.62 -15.35 12.48
N PRO A 74 -8.64 -15.30 11.59
CA PRO A 74 -8.43 -15.51 10.16
C PRO A 74 -7.45 -14.51 9.55
N CYS A 75 -6.65 -14.96 8.58
CA CYS A 75 -5.64 -14.13 7.92
C CYS A 75 -6.19 -12.80 7.39
N LEU A 76 -7.34 -12.85 6.71
CA LEU A 76 -8.01 -11.66 6.19
C LEU A 76 -8.32 -10.65 7.29
N ARG A 77 -8.74 -11.11 8.47
CA ARG A 77 -9.08 -10.23 9.58
C ARG A 77 -7.85 -9.53 10.15
N HIS A 78 -6.70 -10.20 10.20
CA HIS A 78 -5.43 -9.57 10.56
C HIS A 78 -5.01 -8.52 9.52
N LEU A 79 -5.12 -8.83 8.23
CA LEU A 79 -4.76 -7.91 7.16
C LEU A 79 -5.65 -6.66 7.15
N LEU A 80 -6.95 -6.82 7.37
CA LEU A 80 -7.88 -5.71 7.50
C LEU A 80 -7.59 -4.86 8.73
N HIS A 81 -7.34 -5.50 9.88
CA HIS A 81 -6.98 -4.79 11.10
C HIS A 81 -5.75 -3.91 10.90
N TRP A 82 -4.69 -4.48 10.31
CA TRP A 82 -3.47 -3.77 9.98
C TRP A 82 -3.74 -2.58 9.05
N ASN A 83 -4.53 -2.77 7.97
CA ASN A 83 -4.86 -1.72 7.00
C ASN A 83 -5.69 -0.57 7.58
N GLU A 84 -6.54 -0.85 8.58
CA GLU A 84 -7.43 0.14 9.19
C GLU A 84 -6.77 0.94 10.33
N HIS A 85 -5.76 0.37 11.00
CA HIS A 85 -5.17 0.95 12.21
C HIS A 85 -4.12 2.04 11.91
N PRO A 86 -4.32 3.29 12.41
CA PRO A 86 -3.42 4.43 12.15
C PRO A 86 -2.01 4.26 12.70
N ALA A 87 -1.83 3.45 13.75
CA ALA A 87 -0.52 3.16 14.33
C ALA A 87 0.21 2.01 13.61
N GLU A 88 -0.42 1.38 12.61
CA GLU A 88 0.09 0.19 11.94
C GLU A 88 0.20 0.44 10.43
N GLY A 89 -0.87 0.10 9.70
CA GLY A 89 -0.90 0.04 8.25
C GLY A 89 -1.75 1.09 7.57
N ARG A 90 -2.46 1.97 8.30
CA ARG A 90 -3.32 2.97 7.66
C ARG A 90 -2.51 3.91 6.77
N GLY A 91 -2.84 3.93 5.48
CA GLY A 91 -2.11 4.70 4.47
C GLY A 91 -0.77 4.07 4.04
N LYS A 92 -0.47 2.83 4.47
CA LYS A 92 0.63 2.05 3.90
C LYS A 92 0.21 1.51 2.54
N THR A 93 1.16 1.54 1.62
CA THR A 93 0.91 1.25 0.22
C THR A 93 1.04 -0.22 -0.11
N HIS A 94 0.53 -0.59 -1.27
CA HIS A 94 0.89 -1.80 -2.01
C HIS A 94 2.40 -2.10 -1.98
N ALA A 95 3.25 -1.07 -2.01
CA ALA A 95 4.70 -1.23 -1.99
C ALA A 95 5.20 -1.78 -0.65
N ALA A 96 4.61 -1.38 0.48
CA ALA A 96 4.98 -1.91 1.80
C ALA A 96 4.64 -3.39 1.92
N LEU A 97 3.42 -3.78 1.49
CA LEU A 97 2.99 -5.17 1.44
C LEU A 97 3.84 -6.00 0.47
N ALA A 98 4.06 -5.51 -0.75
CA ALA A 98 4.89 -6.19 -1.75
C ALA A 98 6.35 -6.35 -1.27
N HIS A 99 6.91 -5.34 -0.62
CA HIS A 99 8.26 -5.41 -0.04
C HIS A 99 8.35 -6.53 1.01
N ARG A 100 7.40 -6.60 1.94
CA ARG A 100 7.38 -7.67 2.95
C ARG A 100 7.15 -9.04 2.33
N LEU A 101 6.27 -9.16 1.33
CA LEU A 101 6.07 -10.42 0.61
C LEU A 101 7.37 -10.93 -0.03
N ARG A 102 8.16 -10.06 -0.67
CA ARG A 102 9.48 -10.43 -1.23
C ARG A 102 10.46 -10.91 -0.16
N GLN A 103 10.52 -10.22 0.97
CA GLN A 103 11.38 -10.62 2.10
C GLN A 103 10.97 -11.97 2.71
N LEU A 104 9.72 -12.39 2.50
CA LEU A 104 9.19 -13.68 2.93
C LEU A 104 9.19 -14.73 1.81
N HIS A 105 9.91 -14.48 0.71
CA HIS A 105 10.01 -15.37 -0.44
C HIS A 105 8.66 -15.64 -1.16
N ARG A 106 7.72 -14.69 -1.07
CA ARG A 106 6.46 -14.66 -1.81
C ARG A 106 6.50 -13.64 -2.93
N ASP A 107 7.53 -13.76 -3.78
CA ASP A 107 7.72 -12.90 -4.95
C ASP A 107 6.53 -12.99 -5.92
N ASP A 108 5.89 -14.15 -5.99
CA ASP A 108 4.66 -14.40 -6.77
C ASP A 108 3.54 -13.42 -6.39
N LEU A 109 3.27 -13.29 -5.09
CA LEU A 109 2.24 -12.40 -4.56
C LEU A 109 2.66 -10.93 -4.65
N ALA A 110 3.94 -10.64 -4.40
CA ALA A 110 4.46 -9.29 -4.50
C ALA A 110 4.35 -8.72 -5.93
N ASP A 111 4.66 -9.55 -6.94
CA ASP A 111 4.59 -9.16 -8.34
C ASP A 111 3.16 -9.08 -8.84
N TRP A 112 2.28 -9.98 -8.37
CA TRP A 112 0.83 -9.87 -8.63
C TRP A 112 0.27 -8.56 -8.08
N LEU A 113 0.57 -8.25 -6.81
CA LEU A 113 0.09 -7.05 -6.12
C LEU A 113 0.57 -5.77 -6.84
N GLY A 114 1.84 -5.74 -7.28
CA GLY A 114 2.38 -4.65 -8.07
C GLY A 114 1.68 -4.47 -9.42
N LYS A 115 1.42 -5.56 -10.16
CA LYS A 115 0.71 -5.50 -11.46
C LYS A 115 -0.73 -5.01 -11.31
N THR A 116 -1.43 -5.43 -10.27
CA THR A 116 -2.80 -4.98 -9.99
C THR A 116 -2.84 -3.49 -9.69
N ALA A 117 -1.91 -2.99 -8.85
CA ALA A 117 -1.74 -1.57 -8.58
C ALA A 117 -1.50 -0.75 -9.87
N PHE A 118 -0.58 -1.18 -10.74
CA PHE A 118 -0.33 -0.50 -12.02
C PHE A 118 -1.54 -0.52 -12.96
N LYS A 119 -2.30 -1.61 -12.99
CA LYS A 119 -3.52 -1.69 -13.79
C LYS A 119 -4.58 -0.70 -13.30
N GLN A 120 -4.70 -0.54 -11.98
CA GLN A 120 -5.62 0.43 -11.40
C GLN A 120 -5.20 1.86 -11.72
N LEU A 121 -3.91 2.20 -11.61
CA LEU A 121 -3.39 3.51 -12.06
C LEU A 121 -3.69 3.78 -13.54
N GLY A 122 -3.48 2.79 -14.40
CA GLY A 122 -3.75 2.92 -15.83
C GLY A 122 -5.23 3.17 -16.12
N LYS A 123 -6.12 2.52 -15.36
CA LYS A 123 -7.56 2.75 -15.45
C LYS A 123 -7.94 4.14 -14.96
N ASP A 124 -7.49 4.53 -13.77
CA ASP A 124 -7.83 5.84 -13.17
C ASP A 124 -7.33 6.98 -14.06
N LEU A 125 -6.13 6.84 -14.64
CA LEU A 125 -5.59 7.78 -15.61
C LEU A 125 -6.43 7.84 -16.89
N ASN A 126 -6.86 6.69 -17.42
CA ASN A 126 -7.72 6.63 -18.60
C ASN A 126 -9.08 7.29 -18.33
N ASP A 127 -9.72 6.96 -17.22
CA ASP A 127 -11.02 7.51 -16.82
C ASP A 127 -10.95 9.03 -16.59
N ALA A 128 -9.81 9.55 -16.11
CA ALA A 128 -9.59 11.00 -15.96
C ALA A 128 -9.36 11.74 -17.29
N ILE A 129 -8.93 11.04 -18.35
CA ILE A 129 -8.63 11.63 -19.66
C ILE A 129 -9.80 11.46 -20.63
N VAL A 130 -10.64 10.44 -20.47
CA VAL A 130 -11.85 10.26 -21.30
C VAL A 130 -12.87 11.34 -20.92
N PRO A 131 -13.26 12.24 -21.85
CA PRO A 131 -14.31 13.22 -21.58
C PRO A 131 -15.63 12.51 -21.31
N SER A 132 -16.38 12.93 -20.29
CA SER A 132 -17.79 12.55 -20.15
C SER A 132 -18.53 13.10 -21.37
N VAL A 133 -18.78 12.24 -22.36
CA VAL A 133 -19.73 12.54 -23.43
C VAL A 133 -21.09 12.39 -22.78
N ASP A 134 -21.54 13.45 -22.13
CA ASP A 134 -22.93 13.57 -21.72
C ASP A 134 -23.77 13.51 -22.99
N GLU A 135 -24.57 12.45 -23.12
CA GLU A 135 -25.63 12.32 -24.11
C GLU A 135 -26.69 13.41 -23.84
N GLU A 136 -26.39 14.63 -24.25
CA GLU A 136 -27.40 15.64 -24.53
C GLU A 136 -27.42 15.85 -26.05
N THR A 137 -28.63 15.80 -26.64
CA THR A 137 -28.98 15.86 -28.07
C THR A 137 -29.18 14.46 -28.68
N THR A 138 -30.39 13.97 -28.93
CA THR A 138 -31.41 14.64 -29.74
C THR A 138 -32.81 14.08 -29.41
N ALA A 139 -33.61 14.88 -28.71
CA ALA A 139 -35.04 14.90 -28.94
C ALA A 139 -35.28 15.89 -30.08
N MET A 140 -35.51 15.38 -31.30
CA MET A 140 -36.24 16.09 -32.34
C MET A 140 -36.83 15.09 -33.34
#